data_AF-A0A376W6H2-F1
#
_entry.id   AF-A0A376W6H2-F1
#
_cell.length_a   1.000
_cell.length_b   1.000
_cell.length_c   1.000
_cell.angle_alpha   90.00
_cell.angle_beta   90.00
_cell.angle_gamma   90.00
#
_symmetry.space_group_name_H-M   'P 1'
#
loop_
_entity.id
_entity.type
_entity.pdbx_description
1 polymer ?
#
loop_
_entity_poly.entity_id
_entity_poly.type
_entity_poly.pdbx_seq_one_letter_code
_entity_poly.pdbx_strand_id
1 'polypeptide(L)'
;MSMRKHIAFASMCMGLFIAQLDIQIVSSSLNEIGGGLSAGKDEMAWLQTSYLIAEIIVIPLSGWLSRVFSTRWLFTLSAGIFTLMSIACGLAWNIQIMILFRALQGAAGASMIPLVFTTAFIYYQGKELGLAAAVVSALASLSPTLGPTLGAGSLITSTGDGYFISIYYLAYI
;
A
#
# COMPACT_ATOMS: atom_id res chain seq x y z
N MET A 1 -28.07 10.72 1.65
CA MET A 1 -27.05 10.07 2.52
C MET A 1 -26.32 11.14 3.35
N SER A 2 -25.86 10.85 4.57
CA SER A 2 -25.16 11.84 5.42
C SER A 2 -23.74 12.13 4.91
N MET A 3 -23.30 13.40 4.96
CA MET A 3 -21.95 13.87 4.57
C MET A 3 -20.81 13.01 5.15
N ARG A 4 -20.99 12.51 6.39
CA ARG A 4 -20.00 11.69 7.09
C ARG A 4 -19.66 10.38 6.36
N LYS A 5 -20.64 9.76 5.68
CA LYS A 5 -20.43 8.50 4.96
C LYS A 5 -19.61 8.71 3.68
N HIS A 6 -19.80 9.84 3.00
CA HIS A 6 -19.00 10.21 1.83
C HIS A 6 -17.54 10.46 2.22
N ILE A 7 -17.31 11.21 3.31
CA ILE A 7 -15.96 11.46 3.83
C ILE A 7 -15.29 10.14 4.23
N ALA A 8 -16.00 9.25 4.92
CA ALA A 8 -15.48 7.94 5.28
C ALA A 8 -15.09 7.13 4.05
N PHE A 9 -15.97 7.03 3.04
CA PHE A 9 -15.66 6.31 1.80
C PHE A 9 -14.46 6.92 1.07
N ALA A 10 -14.41 8.25 0.94
CA ALA A 10 -13.28 8.94 0.31
C ALA A 10 -11.95 8.66 1.05
N SER A 11 -11.95 8.66 2.39
CA SER A 11 -10.76 8.31 3.18
C SER A 11 -10.33 6.86 2.95
N MET A 12 -11.28 5.94 2.79
CA MET A 12 -10.96 4.54 2.50
C MET A 12 -10.37 4.37 1.09
N CYS A 13 -10.92 5.10 0.10
CA CYS A 13 -10.37 5.15 -1.25
C CYS A 13 -8.93 5.69 -1.27
N MET A 14 -8.63 6.72 -0.47
CA MET A 14 -7.27 7.24 -0.35
C MET A 14 -6.33 6.21 0.29
N GLY A 15 -6.76 5.50 1.33
CA GLY A 15 -5.95 4.44 1.92
C GLY A 15 -5.65 3.31 0.91
N LEU A 16 -6.64 2.88 0.14
CA LEU A 16 -6.45 1.91 -0.95
C LEU A 16 -5.47 2.42 -2.01
N PHE A 17 -5.63 3.69 -2.42
CA PHE A 17 -4.73 4.31 -3.39
C PHE A 17 -3.28 4.32 -2.89
N ILE A 18 -3.05 4.73 -1.64
CA ILE A 18 -1.73 4.72 -1.01
C ILE A 18 -1.13 3.32 -1.00
N ALA A 19 -1.91 2.29 -0.65
CA ALA A 19 -1.44 0.91 -0.64
C ALA A 19 -1.04 0.42 -2.05
N GLN A 20 -1.80 0.78 -3.08
CA GLN A 20 -1.46 0.45 -4.47
C GLN A 20 -0.26 1.24 -4.98
N LEU A 21 -0.14 2.51 -4.60
CA LEU A 21 0.97 3.38 -4.98
C LEU A 21 2.29 2.89 -4.40
N ASP A 22 2.31 2.40 -3.16
CA ASP A 22 3.48 1.82 -2.50
C ASP A 22 4.10 0.66 -3.31
N ILE A 23 3.27 -0.24 -3.84
CA ILE A 23 3.73 -1.34 -4.70
C ILE A 23 4.50 -0.80 -5.91
N GLN A 24 3.97 0.27 -6.53
CA GLN A 24 4.52 0.86 -7.74
C GLN A 24 5.81 1.63 -7.45
N ILE A 25 5.87 2.35 -6.33
CA ILE A 25 7.08 3.05 -5.87
C ILE A 25 8.20 2.02 -5.65
N VAL A 26 7.95 0.97 -4.86
CA VAL A 26 8.95 -0.07 -4.59
C VAL A 26 9.37 -0.78 -5.88
N SER A 27 8.44 -1.02 -6.80
CA SER A 27 8.76 -1.58 -8.11
C SER A 27 9.70 -0.70 -8.92
N SER A 28 9.48 0.61 -8.89
CA SER A 28 10.30 1.56 -9.65
C SER A 28 11.69 1.79 -9.04
N SER A 29 11.85 1.55 -7.74
CA SER A 29 13.08 1.80 -6.98
C SER A 29 13.82 0.51 -6.58
N LEU A 30 13.49 -0.63 -7.19
CA LEU A 30 13.98 -1.93 -6.74
C LEU A 30 15.51 -2.05 -6.81
N ASN A 31 16.12 -1.47 -7.85
CA ASN A 31 17.57 -1.51 -8.03
C ASN A 31 18.30 -0.65 -7.01
N GLU A 32 17.76 0.53 -6.69
CA GLU A 32 18.31 1.46 -5.71
C GLU A 32 18.20 0.88 -4.29
N ILE A 33 17.06 0.27 -3.96
CA ILE A 33 16.88 -0.49 -2.72
C ILE A 33 17.93 -1.60 -2.61
N GLY A 34 18.10 -2.38 -3.68
CA GLY A 34 19.08 -3.46 -3.73
C GLY A 34 20.52 -2.96 -3.54
N GLY A 35 20.88 -1.85 -4.19
CA GLY A 35 22.18 -1.22 -4.02
C GLY A 35 22.42 -0.71 -2.59
N GLY A 36 21.43 -0.06 -1.98
CA GLY A 36 21.51 0.47 -0.62
C GLY A 36 21.62 -0.60 0.47
N LEU A 37 21.00 -1.76 0.27
CA LEU A 37 21.04 -2.89 1.21
C LEU A 37 22.06 -3.96 0.82
N SER A 38 22.88 -3.72 -0.21
CA SER A 38 23.85 -4.69 -0.75
C SER A 38 23.24 -6.06 -1.06
N ALA A 39 22.03 -6.06 -1.64
CA ALA A 39 21.25 -7.27 -1.91
C ALA A 39 21.62 -7.95 -3.23
N GLY A 40 21.54 -9.28 -3.25
CA GLY A 40 21.61 -10.06 -4.48
C GLY A 40 20.37 -9.93 -5.36
N LYS A 41 20.48 -10.27 -6.65
CA LYS A 41 19.35 -10.23 -7.60
C LYS A 41 18.17 -11.10 -7.15
N ASP A 42 18.45 -12.29 -6.62
CA ASP A 42 17.41 -13.20 -6.15
C ASP A 42 16.67 -12.63 -4.93
N GLU A 43 17.38 -11.95 -4.03
CA GLU A 43 16.78 -11.32 -2.84
C GLU A 43 15.90 -10.13 -3.23
N MET A 44 16.30 -9.34 -4.23
CA MET A 44 15.46 -8.27 -4.78
C MET A 44 14.15 -8.81 -5.35
N ALA A 45 14.17 -9.96 -6.04
CA ALA A 45 12.95 -10.57 -6.56
C ALA A 45 11.97 -10.98 -5.43
N TRP A 46 12.50 -11.43 -4.29
CA TRP A 46 11.70 -11.78 -3.11
C TRP A 46 11.04 -10.57 -2.42
N LEU A 47 11.58 -9.36 -2.60
CA LEU A 47 11.03 -8.14 -2.00
C LEU A 47 9.61 -7.83 -2.48
N GLN A 48 9.35 -7.95 -3.78
CA GLN A 48 8.01 -7.80 -4.35
C GLN A 48 7.17 -9.07 -4.14
N THR A 49 7.78 -10.23 -4.35
CA THR A 49 7.07 -11.52 -4.31
C THR A 49 6.45 -11.78 -2.94
N SER A 50 7.17 -11.50 -1.86
CA SER A 50 6.69 -11.69 -0.48
C SER A 50 5.47 -10.83 -0.15
N TYR A 51 5.46 -9.57 -0.57
CA TYR A 51 4.34 -8.65 -0.42
C TYR A 51 3.09 -9.19 -1.15
N LEU A 52 3.25 -9.61 -2.42
CA LEU A 52 2.13 -10.09 -3.24
C LEU A 52 1.58 -11.45 -2.76
N ILE A 53 2.45 -12.35 -2.29
CA ILE A 53 2.01 -13.61 -1.68
C ILE A 53 1.15 -13.34 -0.46
N ALA A 54 1.58 -12.41 0.40
CA ALA A 54 0.81 -12.02 1.57
C ALA A 54 -0.56 -11.42 1.19
N GLU A 55 -0.60 -10.58 0.14
CA GLU A 55 -1.86 -10.04 -0.36
C GLU A 55 -2.82 -11.12 -0.87
N ILE A 56 -2.33 -12.04 -1.69
CA ILE A 56 -3.13 -13.16 -2.25
C ILE A 56 -3.77 -13.99 -1.13
N ILE A 57 -3.07 -14.17 -0.01
CA ILE A 57 -3.59 -14.92 1.14
C ILE A 57 -4.64 -14.10 1.90
N VAL A 58 -4.40 -12.81 2.14
CA VAL A 58 -5.25 -11.99 3.03
C VAL A 58 -6.51 -11.46 2.33
N ILE A 59 -6.48 -11.21 1.02
CA ILE A 59 -7.66 -10.77 0.25
C ILE A 59 -8.87 -11.69 0.47
N PRO A 60 -8.82 -13.02 0.27
CA PRO A 60 -9.96 -13.89 0.54
C PRO A 60 -10.32 -13.98 2.02
N LEU A 61 -9.33 -13.87 2.93
CA LEU A 61 -9.56 -13.88 4.38
C LEU A 61 -10.29 -12.63 4.87
N SER A 62 -10.18 -11.50 4.16
CA SER A 62 -10.82 -10.23 4.53
C SER A 62 -12.34 -10.36 4.72
N GLY A 63 -13.00 -11.25 3.97
CA GLY A 63 -14.44 -11.51 4.10
C GLY A 63 -14.80 -12.13 5.45
N TRP A 64 -13.95 -13.02 5.98
CA TRP A 64 -14.12 -13.56 7.33
C TRP A 64 -13.70 -12.54 8.39
N LEU A 65 -12.55 -11.89 8.22
CA LEU A 65 -12.04 -10.88 9.15
C LEU A 65 -13.03 -9.72 9.34
N SER A 66 -13.71 -9.27 8.27
CA SER A 66 -14.68 -8.18 8.35
C SER A 66 -15.92 -8.54 9.18
N ARG A 67 -16.31 -9.82 9.24
CA ARG A 67 -17.38 -10.30 10.10
C ARG A 67 -16.95 -10.35 11.57
N VAL A 68 -15.68 -10.65 11.84
CA VAL A 68 -15.13 -10.71 13.19
C VAL A 68 -14.88 -9.32 13.77
N PHE A 69 -14.23 -8.43 13.00
CA PHE A 69 -13.76 -7.13 13.50
C PHE A 69 -14.66 -5.96 13.13
N SER A 70 -15.65 -6.12 12.25
CA SER A 70 -16.35 -5.03 11.52
C SER A 70 -15.48 -4.36 10.45
N THR A 71 -16.10 -3.98 9.33
CA THR A 71 -15.44 -3.28 8.20
C THR A 71 -14.69 -2.04 8.63
N ARG A 72 -15.25 -1.25 9.56
CA ARG A 72 -14.64 -0.01 10.03
C ARG A 72 -13.33 -0.26 10.77
N TRP A 73 -13.36 -1.11 11.80
CA TRP A 73 -12.18 -1.37 12.61
C TRP A 73 -11.13 -2.15 11.84
N LEU A 74 -11.53 -3.12 11.02
CA LEU A 74 -10.59 -3.86 10.20
C LEU A 74 -9.85 -2.92 9.23
N PHE A 75 -10.56 -2.01 8.55
CA PHE A 75 -9.92 -1.06 7.66
C PHE A 75 -8.94 -0.14 8.42
N THR A 76 -9.37 0.43 9.56
CA THR A 76 -8.50 1.31 10.35
C THR A 76 -7.27 0.59 10.90
N LEU A 77 -7.41 -0.65 11.37
CA LEU A 77 -6.28 -1.45 11.84
C LEU A 77 -5.33 -1.80 10.70
N SER A 78 -5.87 -2.22 9.56
CA SER A 78 -5.10 -2.48 8.35
C SER A 78 -4.28 -1.28 7.90
N ALA A 79 -4.92 -0.10 7.81
CA ALA A 79 -4.22 1.13 7.46
C ALA A 79 -3.13 1.48 8.48
N GLY A 80 -3.42 1.36 9.79
CA GLY A 80 -2.43 1.62 10.84
C GLY A 80 -1.23 0.67 10.79
N ILE A 81 -1.47 -0.63 10.61
CA ILE A 81 -0.39 -1.64 10.49
C ILE A 81 0.38 -1.42 9.19
N PHE A 82 -0.30 -1.10 8.08
CA PHE A 82 0.34 -0.78 6.82
C PHE A 82 1.33 0.37 6.99
N THR A 83 0.91 1.49 7.59
CA THR A 83 1.78 2.65 7.85
C THR A 83 2.95 2.29 8.76
N LEU A 84 2.70 1.53 9.84
CA LEU A 84 3.78 1.09 10.74
C LEU A 84 4.81 0.21 10.04
N MET A 85 4.36 -0.71 9.18
CA MET A 85 5.25 -1.57 8.41
C MET A 85 5.96 -0.81 7.30
N SER A 86 5.34 0.21 6.68
CA SER A 86 6.03 1.13 5.76
C SER A 86 7.21 1.81 6.44
N ILE A 87 7.00 2.37 7.63
CA ILE A 87 8.08 2.99 8.42
C ILE A 87 9.16 1.95 8.75
N ALA A 88 8.77 0.74 9.16
CA ALA A 88 9.71 -0.33 9.46
C ALA A 88 10.56 -0.74 8.24
N CYS A 89 9.98 -0.78 7.02
CA CYS A 89 10.71 -1.02 5.77
C CYS A 89 11.83 0.02 5.55
N GLY A 90 11.61 1.28 5.90
CA GLY A 90 12.64 2.33 5.80
C GLY A 90 13.75 2.26 6.83
N LEU A 91 13.49 1.56 7.94
CA LEU A 91 14.46 1.34 9.01
C LEU A 91 15.16 -0.02 8.86
N ALA A 92 14.88 -0.77 7.79
CA ALA A 92 15.49 -2.07 7.55
C ALA A 92 17.00 -1.92 7.30
N TRP A 93 17.80 -2.75 7.97
CA TRP A 93 19.27 -2.74 7.87
C TRP A 93 19.84 -3.86 7.02
N ASN A 94 18.98 -4.74 6.48
CA ASN A 94 19.33 -5.73 5.48
C ASN A 94 18.09 -6.12 4.68
N ILE A 95 18.31 -6.77 3.53
CA ILE A 95 17.24 -7.15 2.61
C ILE A 95 16.28 -8.19 3.20
N GLN A 96 16.77 -9.10 4.04
CA GLN A 96 15.94 -10.17 4.61
C GLN A 96 14.88 -9.61 5.56
N ILE A 97 15.26 -8.61 6.37
CA ILE A 97 14.33 -7.91 7.26
C ILE A 97 13.38 -7.01 6.47
N MET A 98 13.87 -6.37 5.40
CA MET A 98 13.00 -5.61 4.52
C MET A 98 11.94 -6.50 3.86
N ILE A 99 12.32 -7.70 3.38
CA ILE A 99 11.39 -8.70 2.85
C ILE A 99 10.33 -9.09 3.89
N LEU A 100 10.73 -9.30 5.15
CA LEU A 100 9.79 -9.60 6.23
C LEU A 100 8.80 -8.46 6.45
N PHE A 101 9.27 -7.22 6.58
CA PHE A 101 8.40 -6.07 6.76
C PHE A 101 7.49 -5.85 5.55
N ARG A 102 7.97 -6.09 4.33
CA ARG A 102 7.15 -6.05 3.10
C ARG A 102 6.06 -7.10 3.11
N ALA A 103 6.34 -8.32 3.54
CA ALA A 103 5.32 -9.36 3.68
C ALA A 103 4.22 -8.94 4.68
N LEU A 104 4.61 -8.37 5.83
CA LEU A 104 3.67 -7.88 6.84
C LEU A 104 2.88 -6.66 6.36
N GLN A 105 3.54 -5.75 5.63
CA GLN A 105 2.91 -4.58 5.01
C GLN A 105 1.86 -5.01 3.97
N GLY A 106 2.20 -5.97 3.11
CA GLY A 106 1.28 -6.53 2.11
C GLY A 106 0.09 -7.23 2.75
N ALA A 107 0.33 -8.03 3.79
CA ALA A 107 -0.75 -8.63 4.57
C ALA A 107 -1.70 -7.57 5.15
N ALA A 108 -1.18 -6.47 5.69
CA ALA A 108 -1.99 -5.40 6.25
C ALA A 108 -2.79 -4.63 5.19
N GLY A 109 -2.16 -4.29 4.06
CA GLY A 109 -2.77 -3.56 2.95
C GLY A 109 -3.83 -4.36 2.20
N ALA A 110 -3.71 -5.68 2.15
CA ALA A 110 -4.55 -6.53 1.30
C ALA A 110 -6.04 -6.43 1.60
N SER A 111 -6.42 -6.35 2.88
CA SER A 111 -7.84 -6.24 3.28
C SER A 111 -8.44 -4.88 2.95
N MET A 112 -7.63 -3.83 2.76
CA MET A 112 -8.14 -2.50 2.42
C MET A 112 -8.88 -2.52 1.06
N ILE A 113 -8.39 -3.31 0.11
CA ILE A 113 -8.98 -3.47 -1.23
C ILE A 113 -10.45 -3.96 -1.16
N PRO A 114 -10.75 -5.18 -0.66
CA PRO A 114 -12.12 -5.68 -0.60
C PRO A 114 -13.02 -4.88 0.35
N LEU A 115 -12.47 -4.23 1.38
CA LEU A 115 -13.27 -3.42 2.31
C LEU A 115 -13.77 -2.11 1.68
N VAL A 116 -13.00 -1.50 0.78
CA VAL A 116 -13.46 -0.35 -0.01
C VAL A 116 -14.62 -0.75 -0.91
N PHE A 117 -14.48 -1.85 -1.66
CA PHE A 117 -15.57 -2.36 -2.51
C PHE A 117 -16.80 -2.73 -1.68
N THR A 118 -16.61 -3.44 -0.56
CA THR A 118 -17.70 -3.79 0.37
C THR A 118 -18.43 -2.53 0.86
N THR A 119 -17.69 -1.49 1.23
CA THR A 119 -18.29 -0.22 1.69
C THR A 119 -19.03 0.49 0.56
N ALA A 120 -18.52 0.46 -0.67
CA ALA A 120 -19.22 1.00 -1.82
C ALA A 120 -20.61 0.35 -2.01
N PHE A 121 -20.67 -0.99 -1.97
CA PHE A 121 -21.93 -1.74 -2.07
C PHE A 121 -22.90 -1.50 -0.91
N ILE A 122 -22.40 -1.21 0.30
CA ILE A 122 -23.25 -0.92 1.46
C ILE A 122 -23.78 0.53 1.43
N TYR A 123 -22.97 1.49 0.95
CA TYR A 123 -23.32 2.91 1.01
C TYR A 123 -24.09 3.41 -0.21
N TYR A 124 -23.84 2.84 -1.39
CA TYR A 124 -24.37 3.35 -2.67
C TYR A 124 -25.24 2.32 -3.37
N GLN A 125 -26.21 2.80 -4.15
CA GLN A 125 -27.11 1.97 -4.97
C GLN A 125 -27.31 2.60 -6.35
N GLY A 126 -27.70 1.80 -7.34
CA GLY A 126 -27.99 2.26 -8.70
C GLY A 126 -26.80 2.98 -9.35
N LYS A 127 -27.04 4.18 -9.89
CA LYS A 127 -26.03 4.98 -10.60
C LYS A 127 -24.87 5.43 -9.69
N GLU A 128 -25.13 5.69 -8.41
CA GLU A 128 -24.09 6.14 -7.47
C GLU A 128 -23.06 5.05 -7.19
N LEU A 129 -23.48 3.78 -7.18
CA LEU A 129 -22.57 2.65 -7.03
C LEU A 129 -21.59 2.54 -8.22
N GLY A 130 -22.09 2.78 -9.43
CA GLY A 130 -21.26 2.86 -10.63
C GLY A 130 -20.22 3.98 -10.56
N LEU A 131 -20.61 5.15 -10.03
CA LEU A 131 -19.67 6.26 -9.80
C LEU A 131 -18.64 5.93 -8.72
N ALA A 132 -19.04 5.31 -7.61
CA ALA A 132 -18.13 4.88 -6.55
C ALA A 132 -17.11 3.86 -7.08
N ALA A 133 -17.55 2.87 -7.86
CA ALA A 133 -16.65 1.92 -8.53
C ALA A 133 -15.71 2.61 -9.52
N ALA A 134 -16.20 3.59 -10.30
CA ALA A 134 -15.37 4.35 -11.22
C ALA A 134 -14.27 5.14 -10.49
N VAL A 135 -14.56 5.74 -9.32
CA VAL A 135 -13.54 6.42 -8.50
C VAL A 135 -12.47 5.43 -8.03
N VAL A 136 -12.87 4.27 -7.52
CA VAL A 136 -11.94 3.24 -7.05
C VAL A 136 -11.04 2.76 -8.21
N SER A 137 -11.62 2.47 -9.38
CA SER A 137 -10.87 2.05 -10.56
C SER A 137 -9.97 3.15 -11.12
N ALA A 138 -10.38 4.41 -11.04
CA ALA A 138 -9.56 5.55 -11.46
C ALA A 138 -8.31 5.66 -10.57
N LEU A 139 -8.47 5.59 -9.25
CA LEU A 139 -7.35 5.60 -8.31
C LEU A 139 -6.40 4.42 -8.53
N ALA A 140 -6.95 3.21 -8.71
CA ALA A 140 -6.15 2.03 -9.02
C ALA A 140 -5.33 2.22 -10.32
N SER A 141 -5.96 2.79 -11.36
CA SER A 141 -5.30 3.05 -12.64
C SER A 141 -4.26 4.17 -12.59
N LEU A 142 -4.41 5.14 -11.69
CA LEU A 142 -3.45 6.22 -11.49
C LEU A 142 -2.17 5.76 -10.78
N SER A 143 -2.26 4.69 -9.98
CA SER A 143 -1.14 4.23 -9.15
C SER A 143 0.10 3.84 -9.98
N PRO A 144 0.00 3.04 -11.06
CA PRO A 144 1.15 2.72 -11.92
C PRO A 144 1.73 3.91 -12.66
N THR A 145 0.92 4.94 -12.95
CA THR A 145 1.41 6.16 -13.60
C THR A 145 2.23 7.01 -12.65
N LEU A 146 1.76 7.17 -11.41
CA LEU A 146 2.40 8.02 -10.41
C LEU A 146 3.57 7.34 -9.71
N GLY A 147 3.56 6.01 -9.62
CA GLY A 147 4.61 5.22 -8.96
C GLY A 147 6.02 5.57 -9.45
N PRO A 148 6.34 5.45 -10.74
CA PRO A 148 7.66 5.79 -11.27
C PRO A 148 8.01 7.27 -11.14
N THR A 149 7.05 8.19 -11.27
CA THR A 149 7.34 9.63 -11.13
C THR A 149 7.72 10.00 -9.69
N LEU A 150 7.02 9.42 -8.70
CA LEU A 150 7.31 9.65 -7.30
C LEU A 150 8.56 8.88 -6.85
N GLY A 151 8.72 7.64 -7.31
CA GLY A 151 9.93 6.84 -7.09
C GLY A 151 11.17 7.51 -7.67
N ALA A 152 11.17 7.85 -8.96
CA ALA A 152 12.31 8.48 -9.63
C ALA A 152 12.57 9.92 -9.12
N GLY A 153 11.53 10.73 -8.93
CA GLY A 153 11.66 12.11 -8.43
C GLY A 153 12.20 12.20 -7.00
N SER A 154 12.00 11.16 -6.19
CA SER A 154 12.53 11.07 -4.82
C SER A 154 14.01 10.72 -4.73
N LEU A 155 14.56 10.11 -5.79
CA LEU A 155 15.96 9.66 -5.84
C LEU A 155 16.93 10.77 -6.29
N ILE A 156 16.42 11.92 -6.78
CA ILE A 156 17.23 12.99 -7.40
C ILE A 156 17.59 14.13 -6.43
N THR A 157 17.59 13.90 -5.11
CA THR A 157 18.26 14.82 -4.18
C THR A 157 19.55 14.17 -3.68
N SER A 158 20.59 14.34 -4.48
CA SER A 158 21.98 14.07 -4.12
C SER A 158 22.36 14.90 -2.89
N THR A 159 22.32 14.28 -1.71
CA THR A 159 23.06 14.76 -0.54
C THR A 159 24.12 13.71 -0.23
N GLY A 160 25.39 14.12 -0.30
CA GLY A 160 26.58 13.28 -0.46
C GLY A 160 26.98 12.34 0.68
N ASP A 161 26.02 11.75 1.41
CA ASP A 161 26.28 10.73 2.42
C ASP A 161 25.62 9.41 2.00
N GLY A 162 26.45 8.45 1.60
CA GLY A 162 26.09 7.16 0.98
C GLY A 162 25.28 6.17 1.82
N TYR A 163 24.42 6.65 2.72
CA TYR A 163 23.49 5.85 3.53
C TYR A 163 22.07 6.45 3.61
N PHE A 164 21.83 7.59 2.94
CA PHE A 164 20.62 8.42 3.10
C PHE A 164 19.70 8.47 1.86
N ILE A 165 19.73 7.43 1.01
CA ILE A 165 18.80 7.34 -0.13
C ILE A 165 17.40 6.99 0.42
N SER A 166 16.63 8.05 0.71
CA SER A 166 15.15 8.10 0.73
C SER A 166 14.37 7.58 1.96
N ILE A 167 14.86 7.87 3.18
CA ILE A 167 13.99 7.91 4.38
C ILE A 167 12.92 9.03 4.27
N TYR A 168 13.14 10.03 3.41
CA TYR A 168 12.25 11.18 3.22
C TYR A 168 10.84 10.83 2.68
N TYR A 169 10.63 9.68 2.05
CA TYR A 169 9.32 9.31 1.50
C TYR A 169 8.38 8.58 2.47
N LEU A 170 8.88 8.04 3.58
CA LEU A 170 8.04 7.32 4.56
C LEU A 170 7.38 8.24 5.60
N ALA A 171 7.74 9.53 5.60
CA ALA A 171 7.08 10.56 6.42
C ALA A 171 5.83 11.17 5.76
N TYR A 172 5.52 10.80 4.50
CA TYR A 172 4.40 11.36 3.72
C TYR A 172 3.33 10.32 3.32
N ILE A 173 3.28 9.18 4.02
CA ILE A 173 2.18 8.20 3.99
C ILE A 173 1.42 8.22 5.32
#